data_AF-A0AAN6ZD39-F1
#
_entry.id   AF-A0AAN6ZD39-F1
#
_cell.length_a   1.000
_cell.length_b   1.000
_cell.length_c   1.000
_cell.angle_alpha   90.00
_cell.angle_beta   90.00
_cell.angle_gamma   90.00
#
_symmetry.space_group_name_H-M   'P 1'
#
loop_
_entity.id
_entity.type
_entity.pdbx_description
1 polymer ?
#
loop_
_entity_poly.entity_id
_entity_poly.type
_entity_poly.pdbx_seq_one_letter_code
_entity_poly.pdbx_strand_id
1 'polypeptide(L)'
;MAHAMSPAETDGQRATKVLDALAQLESAPGHELTIIKISEPISSAISSPAPHNNNNPPTARTSDISTAALDDTPTPASLAADLAHYKELFSKLRFSYVEQVTKEKFIRAIVGDPPLIVTPRDNAALEARNAAAKAALRARKADVARLVAALETRGRGLAGRHARVRAETAALRALPARIAEAEARVAVLRAEAEEQRGGGGGGGGGGGGVDRAGMGLPLGKTVALVEARRGELAGLERQVEALAGQVPRKRKEAERLRAEVGGLENRRGNSAAAAREAKRRRENMQGGVVDELEAQGRWYRASEAVLTRVLDLKG
;
A
#
# COMPACT_ATOMS: atom_id res chain seq x y z
N MET A 1 -11.99 -31.80 22.47
CA MET A 1 -11.22 -32.46 21.39
C MET A 1 -10.70 -31.37 20.46
N ALA A 2 -9.55 -30.78 20.80
CA ALA A 2 -8.87 -29.81 19.94
C ALA A 2 -7.89 -30.60 19.08
N HIS A 3 -8.11 -30.57 17.77
CA HIS A 3 -7.26 -31.24 16.80
C HIS A 3 -5.94 -30.47 16.73
N ALA A 4 -4.89 -31.01 17.34
CA ALA A 4 -3.53 -30.56 17.18
C ALA A 4 -3.11 -30.82 15.72
N MET A 5 -3.28 -29.82 14.87
CA MET A 5 -2.67 -29.81 13.54
C MET A 5 -1.16 -29.69 13.72
N SER A 6 -0.46 -30.71 13.24
CA SER A 6 0.98 -30.77 12.97
C SER A 6 1.57 -29.39 12.56
N PRO A 7 2.79 -29.03 12.98
CA PRO A 7 3.39 -27.77 12.59
C PRO A 7 3.62 -27.79 11.07
N ALA A 8 2.74 -27.07 10.35
CA ALA A 8 3.00 -26.71 8.98
C ALA A 8 4.35 -25.98 8.94
N GLU A 9 5.27 -26.44 8.09
CA GLU A 9 6.54 -25.78 7.82
C GLU A 9 6.32 -24.26 7.75
N THR A 10 7.12 -23.50 8.51
CA THR A 10 7.00 -22.05 8.51
C THR A 10 7.28 -21.54 7.09
N ASP A 11 6.56 -20.50 6.66
CA ASP A 11 6.69 -19.99 5.29
C ASP A 11 8.13 -19.58 4.93
N GLY A 12 8.93 -19.20 5.94
CA GLY A 12 10.37 -18.99 5.81
C GLY A 12 11.17 -20.25 5.46
N GLN A 13 10.86 -21.40 6.07
CA GLN A 13 11.51 -22.69 5.77
C GLN A 13 11.17 -23.20 4.37
N ARG A 14 9.97 -22.89 3.86
CA ARG A 14 9.61 -23.21 2.47
C ARG A 14 10.38 -22.35 1.47
N ALA A 15 10.51 -21.05 1.75
CA ALA A 15 11.26 -20.14 0.89
C ALA A 15 12.74 -20.53 0.80
N THR A 16 13.38 -20.93 1.91
CA THR A 16 14.77 -21.38 1.90
C THR A 16 14.97 -22.69 1.13
N LYS A 17 14.09 -23.69 1.31
CA LYS A 17 14.13 -24.94 0.53
C LYS A 17 14.04 -24.70 -0.98
N VAL A 18 13.18 -23.78 -1.41
CA VAL A 18 13.04 -23.41 -2.82
C VAL A 18 14.30 -22.72 -3.34
N LEU A 19 14.92 -21.84 -2.54
CA LEU A 19 16.18 -21.19 -2.90
C LEU A 19 17.35 -22.18 -2.99
N ASP A 20 17.43 -23.15 -2.09
CA ASP A 20 18.44 -24.21 -2.12
C ASP A 20 18.27 -25.10 -3.36
N ALA A 21 17.03 -25.46 -3.71
CA ALA A 21 16.72 -26.18 -4.94
C ALA A 21 17.08 -25.37 -6.20
N LEU A 22 16.85 -24.06 -6.19
CA LEU A 22 17.26 -23.15 -7.27
C LEU A 22 18.78 -23.06 -7.39
N ALA A 23 19.51 -22.98 -6.27
CA ALA A 23 20.97 -22.97 -6.28
C ALA A 23 21.56 -24.30 -6.81
N GLN A 24 20.94 -25.43 -6.47
CA GLN A 24 21.30 -26.74 -7.04
C GLN A 24 21.02 -26.80 -8.55
N LEU A 25 19.95 -26.17 -9.03
CA LEU A 25 19.63 -26.09 -10.45
C LEU A 25 20.59 -25.16 -11.22
N GLU A 26 20.98 -24.03 -10.61
CA GLU A 26 21.93 -23.06 -11.19
C GLU A 26 23.38 -23.58 -11.22
N SER A 27 23.75 -24.45 -10.27
CA SER A 27 25.07 -25.11 -10.22
C SER A 27 25.18 -26.36 -11.09
N ALA A 28 24.07 -26.84 -11.68
CA ALA A 28 24.11 -27.96 -12.61
C ALA A 28 24.84 -27.55 -13.92
N PRO A 29 25.75 -28.39 -14.44
CA PRO A 29 26.50 -28.08 -15.65
C PRO A 29 25.54 -28.00 -16.85
N GLY A 30 25.38 -26.79 -17.40
CA GLY A 30 24.55 -26.53 -18.59
C GLY A 30 23.58 -25.35 -18.51
N HIS A 31 23.56 -24.58 -17.42
CA HIS A 31 22.51 -23.57 -17.23
C HIS A 31 22.71 -22.27 -18.03
N GLU A 32 23.94 -21.92 -18.38
CA GLU A 32 24.22 -20.78 -19.26
C GLU A 32 24.23 -21.22 -20.73
N LEU A 33 23.05 -21.45 -21.31
CA LEU A 33 22.89 -21.68 -22.74
C LEU A 33 22.92 -20.34 -23.48
N THR A 34 24.10 -19.76 -23.63
CA THR A 34 24.29 -18.62 -24.55
C THR A 34 24.37 -19.14 -25.99
N ILE A 35 23.84 -18.37 -26.94
CA ILE A 35 23.87 -18.72 -28.38
C ILE A 35 25.30 -19.14 -28.80
N ILE A 36 26.30 -18.48 -28.23
CA ILE A 36 27.73 -18.74 -28.44
C ILE A 36 28.12 -20.17 -28.01
N LYS A 37 27.72 -20.62 -26.82
CA LYS A 37 27.98 -21.99 -26.32
C LYS A 37 27.20 -23.06 -27.08
N ILE A 38 26.03 -22.72 -27.61
CA ILE A 38 25.23 -23.63 -28.45
C ILE A 38 25.83 -23.77 -29.86
N SER A 39 26.46 -22.71 -30.37
CA SER A 39 27.12 -22.73 -31.69
C SER A 39 28.52 -23.33 -31.68
N GLU A 40 29.17 -23.45 -30.52
CA GLU A 40 30.53 -23.98 -30.37
C GLU A 40 30.72 -25.40 -30.97
N PRO A 41 29.80 -26.36 -30.79
CA PRO A 41 29.90 -27.67 -31.46
C PRO A 41 29.77 -27.60 -32.99
N ILE A 42 29.05 -26.61 -33.51
CA ILE A 42 28.86 -26.43 -34.95
C ILE A 42 30.13 -25.80 -35.55
N SER A 43 30.71 -24.81 -34.88
CA SER A 43 31.96 -24.17 -35.31
C SER A 43 33.15 -25.13 -35.23
N SER A 44 33.27 -25.94 -34.17
CA SER A 44 34.37 -26.91 -34.03
C SER A 44 34.30 -28.06 -35.03
N ALA A 45 33.09 -28.47 -35.44
CA ALA A 45 32.90 -29.47 -36.49
C ALA A 45 33.30 -28.96 -37.89
N ILE A 46 33.23 -27.64 -38.13
CA ILE A 46 33.66 -27.03 -39.39
C ILE A 46 35.18 -26.85 -39.43
N SER A 47 35.81 -26.62 -38.27
CA SER A 47 37.26 -26.43 -38.15
C SER A 47 38.08 -27.71 -37.96
N SER A 48 37.44 -28.87 -37.74
CA SER A 48 38.16 -30.15 -37.56
C SER A 48 38.39 -30.85 -38.91
N PRO A 49 39.65 -31.04 -39.36
CA PRO A 49 39.94 -31.94 -40.46
C PRO A 49 39.64 -33.37 -39.99
N ALA A 50 38.79 -34.10 -40.71
CA ALA A 50 38.47 -35.49 -40.42
C ALA A 50 39.76 -36.35 -40.31
N PRO A 51 39.84 -37.33 -39.40
CA PRO A 51 40.99 -38.21 -39.32
C PRO A 51 41.06 -39.07 -40.58
N HIS A 52 42.23 -39.03 -41.22
CA HIS A 52 42.60 -39.77 -42.41
C HIS A 52 42.35 -41.29 -42.29
N ASN A 53 41.64 -41.86 -43.28
CA ASN A 53 41.93 -43.21 -43.76
C ASN A 53 42.71 -43.08 -45.08
N ASN A 54 43.78 -43.85 -45.19
CA ASN A 54 44.89 -43.74 -46.14
C ASN A 54 44.49 -43.98 -47.61
N ASN A 55 45.26 -43.38 -48.52
CA ASN A 55 45.43 -43.72 -49.95
C ASN A 55 44.70 -42.92 -51.05
N ASN A 56 44.68 -41.59 -50.96
CA ASN A 56 44.73 -40.76 -52.18
C ASN A 56 45.15 -39.32 -51.83
N PRO A 57 45.97 -38.62 -52.63
CA PRO A 57 46.27 -37.21 -52.37
C PRO A 57 45.15 -36.34 -52.94
N PRO A 58 44.32 -35.66 -52.12
CA PRO A 58 43.55 -34.56 -52.64
C PRO A 58 44.46 -33.33 -52.66
N THR A 59 44.53 -32.68 -53.82
CA THR A 59 45.02 -31.32 -53.98
C THR A 59 44.10 -30.36 -53.19
N ALA A 60 44.26 -30.37 -51.87
CA ALA A 60 43.66 -29.42 -50.96
C ALA A 60 44.36 -28.07 -51.16
N ARG A 61 43.90 -27.31 -52.16
CA ARG A 61 44.10 -25.86 -52.18
C ARG A 61 43.19 -25.26 -51.10
N THR A 62 43.52 -25.49 -49.83
CA THR A 62 43.02 -24.66 -48.74
C THR A 62 43.82 -23.36 -48.82
N SER A 63 43.27 -22.37 -49.51
CA SER A 63 43.82 -21.02 -49.43
C SER A 63 43.80 -20.61 -47.96
N ASP A 64 45.00 -20.38 -47.44
CA ASP A 64 45.32 -19.84 -46.14
C ASP A 64 44.48 -18.55 -45.93
N ILE A 65 43.37 -18.67 -45.21
CA ILE A 65 42.48 -17.56 -44.85
C ILE A 65 42.35 -17.60 -43.34
N SER A 66 43.24 -16.82 -42.72
CA SER A 66 43.30 -16.40 -41.33
C SER A 66 42.18 -16.92 -40.43
N THR A 67 42.38 -18.11 -39.86
CA THR A 67 41.66 -18.60 -38.67
C THR A 67 42.08 -17.89 -37.39
N ALA A 68 43.05 -16.96 -37.47
CA ALA A 68 43.61 -16.21 -36.34
C ALA A 68 42.63 -15.23 -35.66
N ALA A 69 41.42 -15.04 -36.19
CA ALA A 69 40.39 -14.19 -35.56
C ALA A 69 39.40 -14.98 -34.67
N LEU A 70 39.57 -16.31 -34.53
CA LEU A 70 38.68 -17.17 -33.74
C LEU A 70 39.15 -17.41 -32.29
N ASP A 71 40.32 -16.90 -31.90
CA ASP A 71 40.88 -17.08 -30.54
C ASP A 71 40.30 -16.10 -29.51
N ASP A 72 39.64 -15.02 -29.95
CA ASP A 72 38.91 -14.12 -29.06
C ASP A 72 37.43 -14.52 -28.99
N THR A 73 36.90 -14.67 -27.77
CA THR A 73 35.50 -15.02 -27.50
C THR A 73 34.55 -14.25 -28.44
N PRO A 74 33.82 -14.92 -29.35
CA PRO A 74 33.12 -14.22 -30.41
C PRO A 74 32.03 -13.35 -29.82
N THR A 75 32.16 -12.04 -30.01
CA THR A 75 31.13 -11.08 -29.62
C THR A 75 30.06 -10.98 -30.71
N PRO A 76 28.79 -10.64 -30.38
CA PRO A 76 27.74 -10.51 -31.40
C PRO A 76 28.08 -9.51 -32.52
N ALA A 77 28.90 -8.51 -32.21
CA ALA A 77 29.37 -7.52 -33.18
C ALA A 77 30.45 -8.08 -34.12
N SER A 78 31.40 -8.90 -33.62
CA SER A 78 32.41 -9.52 -34.48
C SER A 78 31.78 -10.52 -35.45
N LEU A 79 30.83 -11.33 -34.98
CA LEU A 79 30.13 -12.30 -35.82
C LEU A 79 29.33 -11.65 -36.96
N ALA A 80 28.74 -10.47 -36.72
CA ALA A 80 28.04 -9.72 -37.77
C ALA A 80 29.01 -9.19 -38.84
N ALA A 81 30.20 -8.73 -38.44
CA ALA A 81 31.24 -8.28 -39.36
C ALA A 81 31.79 -9.45 -40.21
N ASP A 82 32.02 -10.61 -39.58
CA ASP A 82 32.49 -11.81 -40.27
C ASP A 82 31.48 -12.31 -41.30
N LEU A 83 30.19 -12.36 -40.95
CA LEU A 83 29.13 -12.75 -41.89
C LEU A 83 29.03 -11.80 -43.10
N ALA A 84 29.25 -10.50 -42.89
CA ALA A 84 29.27 -9.53 -43.98
C ALA A 84 30.49 -9.75 -44.88
N HIS A 85 31.67 -9.96 -44.29
CA HIS A 85 32.91 -10.26 -45.02
C HIS A 85 32.80 -11.54 -45.85
N TYR A 86 32.32 -12.64 -45.25
CA TYR A 86 32.12 -13.91 -45.96
C TYR A 86 31.11 -13.79 -47.09
N LYS A 87 30.01 -13.06 -46.89
CA LYS A 87 29.02 -12.83 -47.95
C LYS A 87 29.65 -12.13 -49.16
N GLU A 88 30.50 -11.14 -48.93
CA GLU A 88 31.20 -10.43 -49.99
C GLU A 88 32.24 -11.35 -50.68
N LEU A 89 33.06 -12.05 -49.91
CA LEU A 89 34.07 -12.98 -50.43
C LEU A 89 33.44 -14.09 -51.28
N PHE A 90 32.40 -14.75 -50.77
CA PHE A 90 31.70 -15.81 -51.51
C PHE A 90 30.99 -15.28 -52.74
N SER A 91 30.49 -14.04 -52.72
CA SER A 91 29.90 -13.42 -53.92
C SER A 91 30.95 -13.22 -55.03
N LYS A 92 32.14 -12.73 -54.65
CA LYS A 92 33.29 -12.55 -55.56
C LYS A 92 33.80 -13.89 -56.09
N LEU A 93 33.96 -14.87 -55.21
CA LEU A 93 34.43 -16.21 -55.57
C LEU A 93 33.44 -16.92 -56.49
N ARG A 94 32.14 -16.82 -56.21
CA ARG A 94 31.09 -17.38 -57.05
C ARG A 94 31.09 -16.74 -58.44
N PHE A 95 31.25 -15.43 -58.54
CA PHE A 95 31.32 -14.73 -59.83
C PHE A 95 32.52 -15.22 -60.64
N SER A 96 33.72 -15.20 -60.05
CA SER A 96 34.96 -15.66 -60.67
C SER A 96 34.88 -17.12 -61.14
N TYR A 97 34.36 -18.01 -60.29
CA TYR A 97 34.22 -19.43 -60.63
C TYR A 97 33.24 -19.65 -61.79
N VAL A 98 32.07 -19.01 -61.75
CA VAL A 98 31.09 -19.15 -62.85
C VAL A 98 31.66 -18.59 -64.14
N GLU A 99 32.34 -17.44 -64.09
CA GLU A 99 33.01 -16.86 -65.25
C GLU A 99 34.08 -17.80 -65.81
N GLN A 100 34.96 -18.36 -64.97
CA GLN A 100 36.01 -19.27 -65.41
C GLN A 100 35.41 -20.55 -66.02
N VAL A 101 34.45 -21.20 -65.34
CA VAL A 101 33.83 -22.43 -65.85
C VAL A 101 33.07 -22.18 -67.15
N THR A 102 32.41 -21.03 -67.30
CA THR A 102 31.74 -20.66 -68.55
C THR A 102 32.73 -20.41 -69.68
N LYS A 103 33.83 -19.69 -69.41
CA LYS A 103 34.94 -19.49 -70.37
C LYS A 103 35.53 -20.82 -70.82
N GLU A 104 35.89 -21.70 -69.89
CA GLU A 104 36.45 -23.02 -70.20
C GLU A 104 35.46 -23.89 -70.97
N LYS A 105 34.19 -23.93 -70.56
CA LYS A 105 33.15 -24.70 -71.25
C LYS A 105 32.90 -24.18 -72.67
N PHE A 106 32.95 -22.87 -72.87
CA PHE A 106 32.81 -22.25 -74.19
C PHE A 106 34.01 -22.59 -75.09
N ILE A 107 35.24 -22.45 -74.59
CA ILE A 107 36.45 -22.83 -75.33
C ILE A 107 36.40 -24.32 -75.69
N ARG A 108 36.06 -25.19 -74.73
CA ARG A 108 35.96 -26.63 -74.98
C ARG A 108 34.82 -26.99 -75.96
N ALA A 109 33.74 -26.21 -75.99
CA ALA A 109 32.65 -26.43 -76.95
C ALA A 109 33.06 -26.05 -78.40
N ILE A 110 33.95 -25.07 -78.56
CA ILE A 110 34.45 -24.60 -79.87
C ILE A 110 35.64 -25.44 -80.35
N VAL A 111 36.56 -25.78 -79.44
CA VAL A 111 37.84 -26.44 -79.75
C VAL A 111 37.76 -27.97 -79.59
N GLY A 112 36.73 -28.48 -78.91
CA GLY A 112 36.54 -29.92 -78.71
C GLY A 112 36.14 -30.64 -79.99
N ASP A 113 36.71 -31.83 -80.21
CA ASP A 113 36.38 -32.73 -81.31
C ASP A 113 35.69 -33.98 -80.75
N PRO A 114 34.39 -34.23 -81.03
CA PRO A 114 33.49 -33.48 -81.90
C PRO A 114 32.90 -32.21 -81.25
N PRO A 115 32.55 -31.18 -82.06
CA PRO A 115 32.01 -29.93 -81.55
C PRO A 115 30.67 -30.15 -80.84
N LEU A 116 30.50 -29.52 -79.68
CA LEU A 116 29.32 -29.71 -78.85
C LEU A 116 28.17 -28.82 -79.37
N ILE A 117 27.36 -29.35 -80.29
CA ILE A 117 26.19 -28.65 -80.84
C ILE A 117 25.01 -28.81 -79.89
N VAL A 118 24.60 -27.72 -79.24
CA VAL A 118 23.40 -27.71 -78.39
C VAL A 118 22.16 -27.79 -79.28
N THR A 119 21.40 -28.88 -79.19
CA THR A 119 20.17 -29.03 -79.98
C THR A 119 18.98 -28.34 -79.30
N PRO A 120 17.94 -27.94 -80.06
CA PRO A 120 16.69 -27.43 -79.47
C PRO A 120 16.05 -28.41 -78.47
N ARG A 121 16.23 -29.72 -78.68
CA ARG A 121 15.77 -30.78 -77.76
C ARG A 121 16.53 -30.75 -76.43
N ASP A 122 17.83 -30.51 -76.45
CA ASP A 122 18.65 -30.39 -75.23
C ASP A 122 18.25 -29.15 -74.42
N ASN A 123 17.96 -28.04 -75.11
CA ASN A 123 17.44 -26.83 -74.48
C ASN A 123 16.08 -27.08 -73.81
N ALA A 124 15.14 -27.72 -74.50
CA ALA A 124 13.83 -28.06 -73.93
C ALA A 124 13.97 -29.00 -72.70
N ALA A 125 14.88 -29.98 -72.74
CA ALA A 125 15.15 -30.86 -71.61
C ALA A 125 15.79 -30.11 -70.42
N LEU A 126 16.70 -29.16 -70.68
CA LEU A 126 17.31 -28.31 -69.65
C LEU A 126 16.30 -27.34 -69.04
N GLU A 127 15.40 -26.76 -69.84
CA GLU A 127 14.32 -25.91 -69.37
C GLU A 127 13.36 -26.66 -68.44
N ALA A 128 12.97 -27.89 -68.81
CA ALA A 128 12.13 -28.73 -67.96
C ALA A 128 12.82 -29.06 -66.62
N ARG A 129 14.10 -29.44 -66.65
CA ARG A 129 14.89 -29.70 -65.43
C ARG A 129 15.05 -28.46 -64.56
N ASN A 130 15.33 -27.31 -65.17
CA ASN A 130 15.45 -26.04 -64.47
C ASN A 130 14.12 -25.59 -63.86
N ALA A 131 13.00 -25.80 -64.55
CA ALA A 131 11.67 -25.51 -64.02
C ALA A 131 11.38 -26.36 -62.78
N ALA A 132 11.65 -27.67 -62.84
CA ALA A 132 11.49 -28.59 -61.71
C ALA A 132 12.40 -28.19 -60.53
N ALA A 133 13.68 -27.91 -60.79
CA ALA A 133 14.63 -27.49 -59.75
C ALA A 133 14.25 -26.13 -59.14
N LYS A 134 13.77 -25.17 -59.95
CA LYS A 134 13.26 -23.88 -59.46
C LYS A 134 12.03 -24.05 -58.58
N ALA A 135 11.10 -24.94 -58.95
CA ALA A 135 9.92 -25.25 -58.14
C ALA A 135 10.32 -25.85 -56.78
N ALA A 136 11.22 -26.85 -56.78
CA ALA A 136 11.73 -27.46 -55.56
C ALA A 136 12.47 -26.44 -54.66
N LEU A 137 13.29 -25.57 -55.25
CA LEU A 137 13.98 -24.50 -54.52
C LEU A 137 12.99 -23.50 -53.90
N ARG A 138 11.93 -23.13 -54.62
CA ARG A 138 10.88 -22.24 -54.10
C ARG A 138 10.14 -22.87 -52.93
N ALA A 139 9.79 -24.15 -53.02
CA ALA A 139 9.16 -24.88 -51.92
C ALA A 139 10.06 -24.90 -50.67
N ARG A 140 11.34 -25.29 -50.83
CA ARG A 140 12.30 -25.30 -49.71
C ARG A 140 12.53 -23.91 -49.11
N LYS A 141 12.57 -22.85 -49.92
CA LYS A 141 12.68 -21.48 -49.43
C LYS A 141 11.46 -21.08 -48.59
N ALA A 142 10.26 -21.46 -49.02
CA ALA A 142 9.04 -21.22 -48.26
C ALA A 142 9.03 -21.99 -46.93
N ASP A 143 9.49 -23.24 -46.91
CA ASP A 143 9.64 -24.04 -45.69
C ASP A 143 10.65 -23.43 -44.72
N VAL A 144 11.83 -23.02 -45.21
CA VAL A 144 12.84 -22.36 -44.38
C VAL A 144 12.30 -21.04 -43.82
N ALA A 145 11.63 -20.22 -44.62
CA ALA A 145 11.03 -18.98 -44.15
C ALA A 145 9.99 -19.23 -43.04
N ARG A 146 9.15 -20.27 -43.20
CA ARG A 146 8.18 -20.70 -42.18
C ARG A 146 8.87 -21.16 -40.90
N LEU A 147 9.93 -21.97 -41.01
CA LEU A 147 10.71 -22.44 -39.85
C LEU A 147 11.38 -21.28 -39.11
N VAL A 148 11.96 -20.32 -39.84
CA VAL A 148 12.56 -19.12 -39.24
C VAL A 148 11.52 -18.30 -38.48
N ALA A 149 10.35 -18.05 -39.08
CA ALA A 149 9.26 -17.33 -38.39
C ALA A 149 8.77 -18.05 -37.12
N ALA A 150 8.68 -19.39 -37.17
CA ALA A 150 8.33 -20.21 -36.01
C ALA A 150 9.41 -20.15 -34.91
N LEU A 151 10.69 -20.21 -35.30
CA LEU A 151 11.83 -20.11 -34.39
C LEU A 151 11.89 -18.73 -33.73
N GLU A 152 11.68 -17.64 -34.47
CA GLU A 152 11.63 -16.30 -33.90
C GLU A 152 10.51 -16.13 -32.90
N THR A 153 9.31 -16.64 -33.23
CA THR A 153 8.15 -16.56 -32.34
C THR A 153 8.40 -17.35 -31.05
N ARG A 154 8.96 -18.56 -31.17
CA ARG A 154 9.35 -19.38 -30.03
C ARG A 154 10.48 -18.73 -29.23
N GLY A 155 11.46 -18.11 -29.89
CA GLY A 155 12.57 -17.39 -29.29
C GLY A 155 12.11 -16.20 -28.47
N ARG A 156 11.23 -15.35 -29.03
CA ARG A 156 10.60 -14.23 -28.29
C ARG A 156 9.79 -14.73 -27.09
N GLY A 157 9.00 -15.79 -27.26
CA GLY A 157 8.25 -16.40 -26.16
C GLY A 157 9.14 -16.98 -25.05
N LEU A 158 10.25 -17.63 -25.42
CA LEU A 158 11.23 -18.14 -24.46
C LEU A 158 11.94 -17.01 -23.71
N ALA A 159 12.37 -15.96 -24.41
CA ALA A 159 13.00 -14.79 -23.79
C ALA A 159 12.07 -14.12 -22.76
N GLY A 160 10.77 -13.97 -23.10
CA GLY A 160 9.78 -13.44 -22.16
C GLY A 160 9.58 -14.32 -20.92
N ARG A 161 9.47 -15.65 -21.10
CA ARG A 161 9.37 -16.59 -19.97
C ARG A 161 10.63 -16.56 -19.10
N HIS A 162 11.81 -16.52 -19.71
CA HIS A 162 13.08 -16.46 -18.98
C HIS A 162 13.19 -15.16 -18.17
N ALA A 163 12.82 -14.02 -18.76
CA ALA A 163 12.79 -12.74 -18.04
C ALA A 163 11.83 -12.78 -16.84
N ARG A 164 10.65 -13.37 -17.02
CA ARG A 164 9.67 -13.55 -15.93
C ARG A 164 10.21 -14.43 -14.81
N VAL A 165 10.74 -15.62 -15.13
CA VAL A 165 11.33 -16.53 -14.13
C VAL A 165 12.48 -15.83 -13.40
N ARG A 166 13.34 -15.09 -14.11
CA ARG A 166 14.43 -14.33 -13.48
C ARG A 166 13.91 -13.28 -12.49
N ALA A 167 12.84 -12.57 -12.83
CA ALA A 167 12.21 -11.60 -11.94
C ALA A 167 11.55 -12.27 -10.71
N GLU A 168 10.83 -13.38 -10.90
CA GLU A 168 10.23 -14.17 -9.82
C GLU A 168 11.31 -14.75 -8.89
N THR A 169 12.41 -15.27 -9.44
CA THR A 169 13.57 -15.73 -8.65
C THR A 169 14.21 -14.60 -7.85
N ALA A 170 14.33 -13.40 -8.40
CA ALA A 170 14.84 -12.24 -7.65
C ALA A 170 13.91 -11.87 -6.49
N ALA A 171 12.59 -11.92 -6.70
CA ALA A 171 11.61 -11.69 -5.65
C ALA A 171 11.67 -12.77 -4.55
N LEU A 172 11.81 -14.04 -4.93
CA LEU A 172 11.99 -15.17 -4.01
C LEU A 172 13.25 -15.02 -3.16
N ARG A 173 14.36 -14.55 -3.73
CA ARG A 173 15.60 -14.27 -2.98
C ARG A 173 15.43 -13.18 -1.92
N ALA A 174 14.55 -12.21 -2.14
CA ALA A 174 14.27 -11.14 -1.19
C ALA A 174 13.24 -11.53 -0.10
N LEU A 175 12.47 -12.60 -0.32
CA LEU A 175 11.36 -13.00 0.55
C LEU A 175 11.80 -13.36 1.99
N PRO A 176 12.88 -14.15 2.22
CA PRO A 176 13.29 -14.53 3.57
C PRO A 176 13.64 -13.33 4.45
N ALA A 177 14.32 -12.32 3.90
CA ALA A 177 14.65 -11.09 4.61
C ALA A 177 13.39 -10.32 5.03
N ARG A 178 12.40 -10.23 4.13
CA ARG A 178 11.11 -9.57 4.43
C ARG A 178 10.30 -10.32 5.48
N ILE A 179 10.35 -11.67 5.46
CA ILE A 179 9.71 -12.50 6.48
C ILE A 179 10.37 -12.25 7.85
N ALA A 180 11.70 -12.29 7.91
CA ALA A 180 12.43 -12.02 9.15
C ALA A 180 12.14 -10.61 9.71
N GLU A 181 12.07 -9.60 8.84
CA GLU A 181 11.72 -8.22 9.23
C GLU A 181 10.26 -8.13 9.74
N ALA A 182 9.32 -8.84 9.11
CA ALA A 182 7.93 -8.90 9.56
C ALA A 182 7.79 -9.63 10.91
N GLU A 183 8.51 -10.75 11.09
CA GLU A 183 8.55 -11.49 12.36
C GLU A 183 9.14 -10.64 13.49
N ALA A 184 10.23 -9.90 13.22
CA ALA A 184 10.81 -8.97 14.18
C ALA A 184 9.82 -7.87 14.58
N ARG A 185 9.11 -7.27 13.61
CA ARG A 185 8.06 -6.28 13.89
C ARG A 185 6.90 -6.85 14.72
N VAL A 186 6.47 -8.07 14.41
CA VAL A 186 5.43 -8.75 15.20
C VAL A 186 5.91 -9.04 16.63
N ALA A 187 7.18 -9.42 16.81
CA ALA A 187 7.76 -9.62 18.13
C ALA A 187 7.78 -8.32 18.96
N VAL A 188 8.17 -7.19 18.35
CA VAL A 188 8.14 -5.87 18.99
C VAL A 188 6.71 -5.49 19.38
N LEU A 189 5.76 -5.59 18.46
CA LEU A 189 4.35 -5.28 18.75
C LEU A 189 3.74 -6.17 19.83
N ARG A 190 4.14 -7.45 19.88
CA ARG A 190 3.73 -8.36 20.95
C ARG A 190 4.34 -7.97 22.29
N ALA A 191 5.62 -7.61 22.32
CA ALA A 191 6.27 -7.12 23.53
C ALA A 191 5.64 -5.81 24.03
N GLU A 192 5.35 -4.86 23.14
CA GLU A 192 4.61 -3.62 23.47
C GLU A 192 3.21 -3.92 24.01
N ALA A 193 2.49 -4.87 23.41
CA ALA A 193 1.17 -5.28 23.88
C ALA A 193 1.22 -5.99 25.25
N GLU A 194 2.27 -6.78 25.50
CA GLU A 194 2.54 -7.41 26.79
C GLU A 194 2.96 -6.40 27.85
N GLU A 195 3.77 -5.40 27.53
CA GLU A 195 4.14 -4.30 28.43
C GLU A 195 2.92 -3.44 28.78
N GLN A 196 2.06 -3.14 27.79
CA GLN A 196 0.78 -2.47 28.02
C GLN A 196 -0.18 -3.29 28.90
N ARG A 197 -0.11 -4.63 28.85
CA ARG A 197 -0.85 -5.54 29.74
C ARG A 197 -0.21 -5.72 31.12
N GLY A 198 1.12 -5.76 31.19
CA GLY A 198 1.92 -6.04 32.39
C GLY A 198 2.19 -4.81 33.25
N GLY A 199 2.16 -3.61 32.67
CA GLY A 199 2.32 -2.32 33.37
C GLY A 199 1.14 -1.93 34.27
N GLY A 200 0.15 -2.80 34.47
CA GLY A 200 -0.94 -2.63 35.44
C GLY A 200 -0.65 -3.18 36.85
N GLY A 201 0.56 -3.72 37.09
CA GLY A 201 0.84 -4.55 38.27
C GLY A 201 1.62 -3.91 39.44
N GLY A 202 2.15 -2.69 39.35
CA GLY A 202 2.91 -2.16 40.47
C GLY A 202 3.33 -0.70 40.36
N GLY A 203 3.00 0.07 41.40
CA GLY A 203 3.58 1.40 41.65
C GLY A 203 2.52 2.49 41.77
N GLY A 204 2.24 2.89 43.01
CA GLY A 204 1.26 3.93 43.33
C GLY A 204 1.59 5.30 42.75
N GLY A 205 0.53 6.09 42.53
CA GLY A 205 0.62 7.48 42.10
C GLY A 205 -0.74 7.94 41.62
N GLY A 206 -1.47 8.65 42.48
CA GLY A 206 -2.85 9.04 42.25
C GLY A 206 -3.06 9.95 41.04
N GLY A 207 -4.25 9.82 40.44
CA GLY A 207 -4.82 10.82 39.54
C GLY A 207 -5.28 10.25 38.19
N GLY A 208 -6.59 10.03 38.05
CA GLY A 208 -7.25 9.97 36.74
C GLY A 208 -7.14 8.65 35.98
N GLY A 209 -7.59 7.54 36.59
CA GLY A 209 -7.70 6.25 35.92
C GLY A 209 -8.75 6.25 34.80
N VAL A 210 -8.31 6.42 33.55
CA VAL A 210 -9.01 5.81 32.42
C VAL A 210 -8.65 4.32 32.48
N ASP A 211 -9.64 3.46 32.72
CA ASP A 211 -9.47 2.02 32.95
C ASP A 211 -8.59 1.37 31.87
N ARG A 212 -7.31 1.20 32.17
CA ARG A 212 -6.30 0.56 31.30
C ARG A 212 -6.70 -0.88 30.94
N ALA A 213 -7.54 -1.50 31.78
CA ALA A 213 -8.17 -2.79 31.55
C ALA A 213 -9.08 -2.84 30.30
N GLY A 214 -9.64 -1.69 29.87
CA GLY A 214 -10.47 -1.58 28.67
C GLY A 214 -9.67 -1.52 27.36
N MET A 215 -8.40 -1.13 27.41
CA MET A 215 -7.54 -0.93 26.23
C MET A 215 -7.00 -2.24 25.64
N GLY A 216 -7.03 -3.34 26.39
CA GLY A 216 -6.55 -4.67 25.97
C GLY A 216 -7.65 -5.70 25.69
N LEU A 217 -8.90 -5.25 25.54
CA LEU A 217 -10.04 -6.11 25.30
C LEU A 217 -10.04 -6.63 23.85
N PRO A 218 -10.35 -7.92 23.60
CA PRO A 218 -10.54 -8.42 22.25
C PRO A 218 -11.70 -7.67 21.57
N LEU A 219 -11.62 -7.51 20.25
CA LEU A 219 -12.53 -6.70 19.44
C LEU A 219 -14.02 -6.97 19.73
N GLY A 220 -14.40 -8.23 19.94
CA GLY A 220 -15.79 -8.56 20.28
C GLY A 220 -16.26 -7.95 21.62
N LYS A 221 -15.38 -7.90 22.62
CA LYS A 221 -15.68 -7.31 23.93
C LYS A 221 -15.68 -5.77 23.89
N THR A 222 -14.84 -5.14 23.06
CA THR A 222 -14.87 -3.69 22.87
C THR A 222 -16.16 -3.25 22.17
N VAL A 223 -16.61 -3.98 21.15
CA VAL A 223 -17.90 -3.70 20.49
C VAL A 223 -19.05 -3.83 21.46
N ALA A 224 -19.10 -4.89 22.27
CA ALA A 224 -20.14 -5.06 23.29
C ALA A 224 -20.12 -3.92 24.34
N LEU A 225 -18.94 -3.48 24.77
CA LEU A 225 -18.79 -2.37 25.70
C LEU A 225 -19.25 -1.04 25.09
N VAL A 226 -18.94 -0.79 23.82
CA VAL A 226 -19.38 0.41 23.10
C VAL A 226 -20.91 0.43 22.99
N GLU A 227 -21.54 -0.68 22.64
CA GLU A 227 -23.00 -0.77 22.55
C GLU A 227 -23.67 -0.57 23.93
N ALA A 228 -23.10 -1.13 25.01
CA ALA A 228 -23.58 -0.89 26.37
C ALA A 228 -23.50 0.59 26.76
N ARG A 229 -22.36 1.25 26.50
CA ARG A 229 -22.17 2.69 26.77
C ARG A 229 -23.09 3.56 25.93
N ARG A 230 -23.34 3.21 24.67
CA ARG A 230 -24.34 3.89 23.81
C ARG A 230 -25.75 3.77 24.39
N GLY A 231 -26.12 2.60 24.91
CA GLY A 231 -27.39 2.40 25.60
C GLY A 231 -27.53 3.27 26.86
N GLU A 232 -26.47 3.33 27.68
CA GLU A 232 -26.42 4.21 28.86
C GLU A 232 -26.55 5.69 28.48
N LEU A 233 -25.83 6.14 27.45
CA LEU A 233 -25.92 7.53 26.96
C LEU A 233 -27.33 7.86 26.46
N ALA A 234 -27.96 6.97 25.70
CA ALA A 234 -29.34 7.17 25.25
C ALA A 234 -30.33 7.20 26.43
N GLY A 235 -30.08 6.42 27.49
CA GLY A 235 -30.86 6.46 28.73
C GLY A 235 -30.72 7.79 29.46
N LEU A 236 -29.48 8.29 29.61
CA LEU A 236 -29.19 9.58 30.22
C LEU A 236 -29.78 10.74 29.40
N GLU A 237 -29.69 10.68 28.08
CA GLU A 237 -30.25 11.70 27.18
C GLU A 237 -31.77 11.80 27.34
N ARG A 238 -32.48 10.66 27.44
CA ARG A 238 -33.92 10.65 27.76
C ARG A 238 -34.22 11.21 29.13
N GLN A 239 -33.38 10.96 30.13
CA GLN A 239 -33.55 11.55 31.47
C GLN A 239 -33.34 13.06 31.44
N VAL A 240 -32.34 13.54 30.71
CA VAL A 240 -32.09 14.97 30.51
C VAL A 240 -33.26 15.63 29.80
N GLU A 241 -33.80 15.02 28.73
CA GLU A 241 -34.98 15.52 28.01
C GLU A 241 -36.22 15.60 28.93
N ALA A 242 -36.45 14.55 29.72
CA ALA A 242 -37.57 14.50 30.66
C ALA A 242 -37.43 15.58 31.76
N LEU A 243 -36.23 15.75 32.32
CA LEU A 243 -35.96 16.79 33.32
C LEU A 243 -36.05 18.19 32.70
N ALA A 244 -35.50 18.39 31.50
CA ALA A 244 -35.61 19.64 30.75
C ALA A 244 -37.07 20.04 30.50
N GLY A 245 -37.96 19.07 30.23
CA GLY A 245 -39.39 19.30 30.12
C GLY A 245 -40.09 19.69 31.43
N GLN A 246 -39.56 19.26 32.59
CA GLN A 246 -40.13 19.56 33.92
C GLN A 246 -39.65 20.91 34.49
N VAL A 247 -38.43 21.34 34.15
CA VAL A 247 -37.83 22.62 34.57
C VAL A 247 -38.75 23.83 34.31
N PRO A 248 -39.33 24.07 33.12
CA PRO A 248 -40.14 25.26 32.86
C PRO A 248 -41.45 25.26 33.68
N ARG A 249 -42.04 24.09 33.94
CA ARG A 249 -43.25 23.98 34.77
C ARG A 249 -42.93 24.32 36.22
N LYS A 250 -41.86 23.74 36.78
CA LYS A 250 -41.40 24.04 38.13
C LYS A 250 -40.96 25.50 38.29
N ARG A 251 -40.35 26.09 37.25
CA ARG A 251 -40.02 27.52 37.22
C ARG A 251 -41.28 28.40 37.27
N LYS A 252 -42.30 28.09 36.46
CA LYS A 252 -43.59 28.81 36.50
C LYS A 252 -44.30 28.67 37.86
N GLU A 253 -44.29 27.47 38.45
CA GLU A 253 -44.82 27.23 39.80
C GLU A 253 -44.06 28.06 40.85
N ALA A 254 -42.73 28.10 40.78
CA ALA A 254 -41.90 28.90 41.68
C ALA A 254 -42.14 30.41 41.51
N GLU A 255 -42.28 30.91 40.27
CA GLU A 255 -42.61 32.31 39.98
C GLU A 255 -44.00 32.68 40.51
N ARG A 256 -44.99 31.80 40.37
CA ARG A 256 -46.34 31.99 40.95
C ARG A 256 -46.29 32.05 42.47
N LEU A 257 -45.62 31.10 43.12
CA LEU A 257 -45.49 31.09 44.57
C LEU A 257 -44.74 32.33 45.08
N ARG A 258 -43.70 32.80 44.37
CA ARG A 258 -43.01 34.06 44.68
C ARG A 258 -43.94 35.27 44.59
N ALA A 259 -44.80 35.33 43.58
CA ALA A 259 -45.79 36.41 43.45
C ALA A 259 -46.83 36.35 44.59
N GLU A 260 -47.29 35.16 44.97
CA GLU A 260 -48.20 34.97 46.11
C GLU A 260 -47.55 35.39 47.44
N VAL A 261 -46.30 34.99 47.69
CA VAL A 261 -45.53 35.41 48.88
C VAL A 261 -45.33 36.93 48.89
N GLY A 262 -44.92 37.55 47.78
CA GLY A 262 -44.80 39.01 47.68
C GLY A 262 -46.13 39.75 47.95
N GLY A 263 -47.25 39.18 47.48
CA GLY A 263 -48.59 39.69 47.80
C GLY A 263 -48.93 39.60 49.29
N LEU A 264 -48.57 38.49 49.95
CA LEU A 264 -48.76 38.30 51.39
C LEU A 264 -47.85 39.20 52.22
N GLU A 265 -46.60 39.40 51.81
CA GLU A 265 -45.66 40.34 52.44
C GLU A 265 -46.17 41.78 52.34
N ASN A 266 -46.70 42.18 51.18
CA ASN A 266 -47.34 43.49 51.02
C ASN A 266 -48.58 43.64 51.91
N ARG A 267 -49.44 42.62 52.00
CA ARG A 267 -50.60 42.62 52.92
C ARG A 267 -50.16 42.74 54.37
N ARG A 268 -49.12 41.99 54.78
CA ARG A 268 -48.52 42.07 56.12
C ARG A 268 -47.93 43.45 56.39
N GLY A 269 -47.23 44.03 55.42
CA GLY A 269 -46.68 45.39 55.49
C GLY A 269 -47.78 46.43 55.68
N ASN A 270 -48.83 46.37 54.87
CA ASN A 270 -49.99 47.27 54.96
C ASN A 270 -50.75 47.11 56.29
N SER A 271 -50.98 45.88 56.77
CA SER A 271 -51.62 45.66 58.07
C SER A 271 -50.75 46.14 59.23
N ALA A 272 -49.43 45.93 59.15
CA ALA A 272 -48.48 46.42 60.15
C ALA A 272 -48.40 47.96 60.16
N ALA A 273 -48.42 48.59 58.98
CA ALA A 273 -48.48 50.04 58.84
C ALA A 273 -49.79 50.59 59.39
N ALA A 274 -50.94 50.01 59.03
CA ALA A 274 -52.25 50.38 59.55
C ALA A 274 -52.32 50.22 61.08
N ALA A 275 -51.75 49.16 61.64
CA ALA A 275 -51.67 48.96 63.09
C ALA A 275 -50.76 50.00 63.77
N ARG A 276 -49.62 50.36 63.16
CA ARG A 276 -48.73 51.42 63.64
C ARG A 276 -49.39 52.79 63.58
N GLU A 277 -50.13 53.09 62.52
CA GLU A 277 -50.91 54.33 62.41
C GLU A 277 -52.07 54.36 63.40
N ALA A 278 -52.79 53.26 63.60
CA ALA A 278 -53.83 53.17 64.62
C ALA A 278 -53.26 53.36 66.04
N LYS A 279 -52.09 52.77 66.31
CA LYS A 279 -51.35 53.00 67.57
C LYS A 279 -50.94 54.46 67.71
N ARG A 280 -50.38 55.09 66.67
CA ARG A 280 -50.06 56.53 66.65
C ARG A 280 -51.29 57.41 66.83
N ARG A 281 -52.43 57.10 66.19
CA ARG A 281 -53.70 57.82 66.39
C ARG A 281 -54.19 57.69 67.84
N ARG A 282 -54.08 56.51 68.44
CA ARG A 282 -54.42 56.27 69.86
C ARG A 282 -53.49 57.02 70.80
N GLU A 283 -52.17 56.99 70.55
CA GLU A 283 -51.17 57.73 71.32
C GLU A 283 -51.37 59.24 71.20
N ASN A 284 -51.70 59.76 70.01
CA ASN A 284 -52.02 61.18 69.84
C ASN A 284 -53.34 61.58 70.49
N MET A 285 -54.36 60.70 70.48
CA MET A 285 -55.62 60.94 71.19
C MET A 285 -55.47 60.87 72.73
N GLN A 286 -54.60 60.00 73.25
CA GLN A 286 -54.33 59.88 74.68
C GLN A 286 -53.31 60.92 75.17
N GLY A 287 -52.31 61.26 74.36
CA GLY A 287 -51.29 62.26 74.65
C GLY A 287 -51.83 63.68 74.62
N GLY A 288 -52.79 63.99 73.73
CA GLY A 288 -53.43 65.30 73.69
C GLY A 288 -54.22 65.64 74.97
N VAL A 289 -54.91 64.66 75.56
CA VAL A 289 -55.70 64.87 76.79
C VAL A 289 -54.80 64.99 78.02
N VAL A 290 -53.68 64.27 78.08
CA VAL A 290 -52.74 64.37 79.21
C VAL A 290 -51.90 65.65 79.12
N ASP A 291 -51.48 66.06 77.93
CA ASP A 291 -50.75 67.33 77.75
C ASP A 291 -51.66 68.54 78.00
N GLU A 292 -52.94 68.51 77.61
CA GLU A 292 -53.90 69.56 77.99
C GLU A 292 -54.14 69.62 79.50
N LEU A 293 -54.27 68.45 80.16
CA LEU A 293 -54.43 68.39 81.62
C LEU A 293 -53.16 68.83 82.37
N GLU A 294 -51.97 68.50 81.88
CA GLU A 294 -50.70 68.97 82.46
C GLU A 294 -50.48 70.46 82.22
N ALA A 295 -50.86 70.99 81.04
CA ALA A 295 -50.82 72.43 80.76
C ALA A 295 -51.78 73.19 81.69
N GLN A 296 -53.00 72.69 81.87
CA GLN A 296 -53.94 73.22 82.86
C GLN A 296 -53.39 73.12 84.28
N GLY A 297 -52.81 71.98 84.67
CA GLY A 297 -52.21 71.78 85.99
C GLY A 297 -51.04 72.73 86.27
N ARG A 298 -50.18 72.99 85.28
CA ARG A 298 -49.10 73.99 85.39
C ARG A 298 -49.65 75.41 85.49
N TRP A 299 -50.70 75.73 84.74
CA TRP A 299 -51.36 77.03 84.82
C TRP A 299 -52.01 77.23 86.20
N TYR A 300 -52.72 76.22 86.72
CA TYR A 300 -53.31 76.26 88.05
C TYR A 300 -52.23 76.41 89.14
N ARG A 301 -51.13 75.66 89.10
CA ARG A 301 -50.01 75.84 90.06
C ARG A 301 -49.33 77.20 89.94
N ALA A 302 -49.19 77.74 88.73
CA ALA A 302 -48.64 79.08 88.55
C ALA A 302 -49.60 80.14 89.11
N SER A 303 -50.91 79.99 88.89
CA SER A 303 -51.93 80.86 89.45
C SER A 303 -52.01 80.77 90.97
N GLU A 304 -51.85 79.57 91.54
CA GLU A 304 -51.75 79.31 92.96
C GLU A 304 -50.50 80.00 93.54
N ALA A 305 -49.31 79.78 92.95
CA ALA A 305 -48.07 80.41 93.40
C ALA A 305 -48.12 81.95 93.36
N VAL A 306 -48.81 82.54 92.38
CA VAL A 306 -49.03 84.00 92.33
C VAL A 306 -50.00 84.44 93.43
N LEU A 307 -51.11 83.73 93.63
CA LEU A 307 -52.09 84.04 94.68
C LEU A 307 -51.48 83.91 96.09
N THR A 308 -50.68 82.87 96.35
CA THR A 308 -49.99 82.68 97.64
C THR A 308 -48.99 83.81 97.92
N ARG A 309 -48.29 84.31 96.88
CA ARG A 309 -47.38 85.47 97.01
C ARG A 309 -48.09 86.79 97.24
N VAL A 310 -49.29 86.97 96.70
CA VAL A 310 -50.05 88.23 96.85
C VAL A 310 -50.82 88.28 98.18
N LEU A 311 -51.23 87.12 98.71
CA LEU A 311 -52.04 87.03 99.92
C LEU A 311 -51.25 86.73 101.21
N ASP A 312 -49.93 86.52 101.12
CA ASP A 312 -49.02 86.28 102.26
C ASP A 312 -49.51 85.15 103.21
N LEU A 313 -50.18 84.16 102.65
CA LEU A 313 -50.70 83.00 103.37
C LEU A 313 -49.62 81.92 103.44
N LYS A 314 -49.09 81.65 104.64
CA LYS A 314 -48.20 80.51 104.88
C LYS A 314 -48.98 79.21 104.78
N GLY A 315 -48.67 78.42 103.76
CA GLY A 315 -49.05 77.03 103.55
C GLY A 315 -48.08 76.39 102.58
#